data_AF-A0A945L6Z3-F1
#
_entry.id   AF-A0A945L6Z3-F1
#
_cell.length_a   1.000
_cell.length_b   1.000
_cell.length_c   1.000
_cell.angle_alpha   90.00
_cell.angle_beta   90.00
_cell.angle_gamma   90.00
#
_symmetry.space_group_name_H-M   'P 1'
#
loop_
_entity.id
_entity.type
_entity.pdbx_description
1 polymer ?
#
loop_
_entity_poly.entity_id
_entity_poly.type
_entity_poly.pdbx_seq_one_letter_code
_entity_poly.pdbx_strand_id
1 'polypeptide(L)'
;DSTTSSDLGNRFETSVPDGSPLGDGSGNQLAMGIDLMLPTDWPIHVPTPVGSLISVSVIDENTAVGTWSIAGDVFGAQQVYLAQLEEGFAVEPIPDLTTDTIVVYAVTGSGYEIIVSATLGEKTTDPGEITLLVNPDY
;
A
#
# COMPACT_ATOMS: atom_id res chain seq x y z
N ASP A 1 30.24 8.60 32.66
CA ASP A 1 29.55 9.24 31.53
C ASP A 1 29.82 8.49 30.24
N SER A 2 28.83 7.74 29.78
CA SER A 2 28.80 7.08 28.49
C SER A 2 27.44 7.36 27.86
N THR A 3 27.44 8.26 26.88
CA THR A 3 26.31 8.66 26.05
C THR A 3 25.78 7.46 25.27
N THR A 4 24.61 6.94 25.65
CA THR A 4 23.82 6.05 24.80
C THR A 4 23.06 6.90 23.80
N SER A 5 23.50 6.85 22.55
CA SER A 5 22.85 7.45 21.38
C SER A 5 21.40 6.98 21.28
N SER A 6 20.49 7.94 21.13
CA SER A 6 19.09 7.71 20.85
C SER A 6 18.91 7.27 19.40
N ASP A 7 18.94 5.98 19.13
CA ASP A 7 18.52 5.46 17.82
C ASP A 7 16.99 5.31 17.83
N LEU A 8 16.30 6.44 17.66
CA LEU A 8 14.87 6.53 17.31
C LEU A 8 14.71 6.35 15.79
N GLY A 9 15.02 5.15 15.32
CA GLY A 9 14.75 4.74 13.93
C GLY A 9 13.96 3.44 13.92
N ASN A 10 13.03 3.30 12.97
CA ASN A 10 12.29 2.06 12.74
C ASN A 10 13.28 0.90 12.63
N ARG A 11 13.30 0.01 13.62
CA ARG A 11 14.08 -1.22 13.58
C ARG A 11 13.28 -2.23 12.75
N PHE A 12 13.63 -2.37 11.49
CA PHE A 12 13.21 -3.53 10.71
C PHE A 12 14.10 -4.71 11.11
N GLU A 13 13.55 -5.63 11.90
CA GLU A 13 14.24 -6.89 12.21
C GLU A 13 14.18 -7.80 10.97
N THR A 14 15.34 -8.11 10.41
CA THR A 14 15.46 -9.02 9.26
C THR A 14 15.17 -10.46 9.70
N SER A 15 14.03 -10.97 9.23
CA SER A 15 13.56 -12.36 9.14
C SER A 15 14.29 -13.44 9.98
N VAL A 16 13.51 -14.12 10.83
CA VAL A 16 13.80 -15.50 11.24
C VAL A 16 13.32 -16.43 10.10
N PRO A 17 14.10 -17.44 9.66
CA PRO A 17 13.79 -18.28 8.51
C PRO A 17 12.59 -19.23 8.68
N ASP A 18 11.81 -19.10 9.76
CA ASP A 18 10.70 -20.00 10.09
C ASP A 18 9.31 -19.51 9.66
N GLY A 19 9.22 -18.37 8.97
CA GLY A 19 7.97 -17.88 8.38
C GLY A 19 6.95 -17.37 9.40
N SER A 20 7.35 -17.11 10.63
CA SER A 20 6.51 -16.46 11.63
C SER A 20 6.32 -14.98 11.28
N PRO A 21 5.10 -14.41 11.38
CA PRO A 21 4.86 -12.98 11.21
C PRO A 21 5.74 -12.16 12.16
N LEU A 22 6.41 -11.12 11.65
CA LEU A 22 7.20 -10.21 12.47
C LEU A 22 6.25 -9.33 13.27
N GLY A 23 6.02 -9.69 14.55
CA GLY A 23 5.29 -8.85 15.49
C GLY A 23 6.25 -7.86 16.17
N ASP A 24 6.15 -6.57 15.84
CA ASP A 24 6.90 -5.47 16.48
C ASP A 24 6.37 -5.09 17.88
N GLY A 25 5.46 -5.89 18.44
CA GLY A 25 4.81 -5.63 19.73
C GLY A 25 3.74 -4.55 19.69
N SER A 26 3.44 -3.96 18.53
CA SER A 26 2.34 -2.99 18.37
C SER A 26 0.97 -3.62 18.22
N GLY A 27 0.91 -4.93 17.92
CA GLY A 27 -0.30 -5.63 17.50
C GLY A 27 -0.50 -5.60 15.98
N ASN A 28 0.30 -4.81 15.26
CA ASN A 28 0.29 -4.75 13.81
C ASN A 28 0.90 -6.03 13.22
N GLN A 29 0.36 -6.46 12.08
CA GLN A 29 0.86 -7.60 11.33
C GLN A 29 1.36 -7.13 9.99
N LEU A 30 2.68 -7.16 9.75
CA LEU A 30 3.30 -6.85 8.45
C LEU A 30 3.78 -8.13 7.78
N ALA A 31 3.38 -8.33 6.53
CA ALA A 31 3.89 -9.39 5.66
C ALA A 31 4.51 -8.78 4.40
N MET A 32 5.65 -9.32 3.97
CA MET A 32 6.38 -8.93 2.74
C MET A 32 6.80 -10.18 1.97
N GLY A 33 6.68 -10.18 0.65
CA GLY A 33 7.07 -11.35 -0.16
C GLY A 33 6.50 -11.36 -1.57
N ILE A 34 6.83 -12.41 -2.33
CA ILE A 34 6.43 -12.59 -3.73
C ILE A 34 5.12 -13.38 -3.90
N ASP A 35 4.70 -14.10 -2.86
CA ASP A 35 3.49 -14.95 -2.84
C ASP A 35 2.60 -14.57 -1.64
N LEU A 36 2.36 -13.27 -1.45
CA LEU A 36 1.45 -12.80 -0.41
C LEU A 36 0.00 -13.03 -0.81
N MET A 37 -0.81 -13.39 0.18
CA MET A 37 -2.26 -13.37 0.09
C MET A 37 -2.79 -12.27 1.00
N LEU A 38 -3.90 -11.65 0.61
CA LEU A 38 -4.59 -10.74 1.51
C LEU A 38 -5.05 -11.48 2.75
N PRO A 39 -4.96 -10.85 3.92
CA PRO A 39 -5.40 -11.48 5.14
C PRO A 39 -6.94 -11.61 5.13
N THR A 40 -7.47 -12.57 5.90
CA THR A 40 -8.91 -12.89 5.90
C THR A 40 -9.79 -11.76 6.43
N ASP A 41 -9.20 -10.81 7.15
CA ASP A 41 -9.81 -9.60 7.68
C ASP A 41 -9.68 -8.39 6.73
N TRP A 42 -9.10 -8.56 5.54
CA TRP A 42 -9.12 -7.50 4.53
C TRP A 42 -10.58 -7.10 4.21
N PRO A 43 -10.91 -5.80 4.17
CA PRO A 43 -12.27 -5.34 3.90
C PRO A 43 -12.86 -5.95 2.62
N ILE A 44 -13.89 -6.80 2.77
CA ILE A 44 -14.40 -7.67 1.69
C ILE A 44 -14.97 -6.88 0.51
N HIS A 45 -15.39 -5.64 0.77
CA HIS A 45 -16.02 -4.75 -0.20
C HIS A 45 -15.05 -3.76 -0.84
N VAL A 46 -13.77 -3.79 -0.45
CA VAL A 46 -12.73 -2.98 -1.05
C VAL A 46 -12.06 -3.79 -2.16
N PRO A 47 -12.26 -3.44 -3.45
CA PRO A 47 -11.58 -4.10 -4.56
C PRO A 47 -10.06 -3.97 -4.44
N THR A 48 -9.32 -4.77 -5.18
CA THR A 48 -7.85 -4.79 -5.13
C THR A 48 -7.23 -4.42 -6.48
N PRO A 49 -6.10 -3.69 -6.50
CA PRO A 49 -5.38 -3.41 -7.74
C PRO A 49 -4.97 -4.68 -8.49
N VAL A 50 -4.94 -4.60 -9.81
CA VAL A 50 -4.45 -5.69 -10.67
C VAL A 50 -2.92 -5.62 -10.70
N GLY A 51 -2.27 -6.36 -9.81
CA GLY A 51 -0.82 -6.42 -9.64
C GLY A 51 -0.39 -7.51 -8.68
N SER A 52 0.92 -7.60 -8.43
CA SER A 52 1.46 -8.52 -7.42
C SER A 52 1.46 -7.85 -6.06
N LEU A 53 0.77 -8.42 -5.06
CA LEU A 53 0.83 -7.94 -3.68
C LEU A 53 2.24 -8.15 -3.13
N ILE A 54 2.92 -7.06 -2.71
CA ILE A 54 4.30 -7.11 -2.23
C ILE A 54 4.44 -6.79 -0.74
N SER A 55 3.46 -6.09 -0.18
CA SER A 55 3.34 -5.92 1.27
C SER A 55 1.88 -5.76 1.68
N VAL A 56 1.58 -6.20 2.90
CA VAL A 56 0.30 -5.94 3.56
C VAL A 56 0.55 -5.74 5.05
N SER A 57 -0.09 -4.73 5.62
CA SER A 57 -0.07 -4.44 7.04
C SER A 57 -1.49 -4.29 7.57
N VAL A 58 -1.88 -5.06 8.57
CA VAL A 58 -3.10 -4.81 9.35
C VAL A 58 -2.68 -4.07 10.62
N ILE A 59 -3.24 -2.87 10.83
CA ILE A 59 -2.88 -1.98 11.94
C ILE A 59 -3.86 -2.15 13.10
N ASP A 60 -5.16 -2.24 12.80
CA ASP A 60 -6.20 -2.57 13.78
C ASP A 60 -7.38 -3.28 13.09
N GLU A 61 -8.46 -3.54 13.84
CA GLU A 61 -9.62 -4.34 13.37
C GLU A 61 -10.28 -3.78 12.11
N ASN A 62 -9.98 -2.55 11.71
CA ASN A 62 -10.60 -1.91 10.56
C ASN A 62 -9.62 -1.16 9.63
N THR A 63 -8.37 -0.94 10.06
CA THR A 63 -7.35 -0.21 9.30
C THR A 63 -6.34 -1.18 8.69
N ALA A 64 -6.22 -1.13 7.37
CA ALA A 64 -5.29 -1.97 6.63
C ALA A 64 -4.53 -1.19 5.56
N VAL A 65 -3.28 -1.57 5.33
CA VAL A 65 -2.44 -1.06 4.25
C VAL A 65 -2.05 -2.22 3.34
N GLY A 66 -2.19 -2.06 2.04
CA GLY A 66 -1.70 -3.02 1.05
C GLY A 66 -0.91 -2.30 -0.04
N THR A 67 0.18 -2.90 -0.50
CA THR A 67 0.98 -2.39 -1.62
C THR A 67 1.11 -3.44 -2.71
N TRP A 68 0.79 -3.03 -3.93
CA TRP A 68 0.89 -3.84 -5.13
C TRP A 68 1.97 -3.31 -6.05
N SER A 69 2.81 -4.21 -6.54
CA SER A 69 3.74 -3.95 -7.64
C SER A 69 2.97 -4.00 -8.97
N ILE A 70 3.10 -2.94 -9.75
CA ILE A 70 2.40 -2.71 -11.02
C ILE A 70 3.43 -2.57 -12.14
N ALA A 71 3.34 -3.45 -13.13
CA ALA A 71 4.13 -3.32 -14.35
C ALA A 71 3.44 -2.37 -15.34
N GLY A 72 4.24 -1.53 -16.01
CA GLY A 72 3.74 -0.63 -17.05
C GLY A 72 3.23 0.71 -16.50
N ASP A 73 2.10 1.19 -17.04
CA ASP A 73 1.52 2.49 -16.69
C ASP A 73 0.81 2.43 -15.33
N VAL A 74 1.55 2.72 -14.26
CA VAL A 74 1.04 2.70 -12.88
C VAL A 74 -0.08 3.71 -12.65
N PHE A 75 -0.04 4.89 -13.28
CA PHE A 75 -1.08 5.91 -13.11
C PHE A 75 -2.33 5.54 -13.89
N GLY A 76 -2.19 5.00 -15.11
CA GLY A 76 -3.30 4.41 -15.83
C GLY A 76 -4.00 3.30 -15.02
N ALA A 77 -3.22 2.42 -14.39
CA ALA A 77 -3.75 1.39 -13.49
C ALA A 77 -4.46 1.98 -12.26
N GLN A 78 -3.88 3.02 -11.64
CA GLN A 78 -4.50 3.74 -10.52
C GLN A 78 -5.85 4.34 -10.92
N GLN A 79 -5.97 4.94 -12.10
CA GLN A 79 -7.24 5.49 -12.58
C GLN A 79 -8.31 4.43 -12.79
N VAL A 80 -7.94 3.30 -13.41
CA VAL A 80 -8.85 2.16 -13.59
C VAL A 80 -9.30 1.61 -12.25
N TYR A 81 -8.45 1.65 -11.23
CA TYR A 81 -8.80 1.24 -9.87
C TYR A 81 -9.74 2.24 -9.19
N LEU A 82 -9.44 3.54 -9.24
CA LEU A 82 -10.28 4.59 -8.64
C LEU A 82 -11.69 4.62 -9.25
N ALA A 83 -11.82 4.40 -10.55
CA ALA A 83 -13.11 4.30 -11.22
C ALA A 83 -13.96 3.08 -10.79
N GLN A 84 -13.34 2.05 -10.17
CA GLN A 84 -14.07 0.93 -9.55
C GLN A 84 -14.58 1.27 -8.15
N LEU A 85 -13.92 2.18 -7.44
CA LEU A 85 -14.32 2.65 -6.12
C LEU A 85 -15.42 3.70 -6.18
N GLU A 86 -15.29 4.65 -7.11
CA GLU A 86 -16.24 5.74 -7.32
C GLU A 86 -16.57 5.86 -8.80
N GLU A 87 -17.84 5.60 -9.15
CA GLU A 87 -18.31 5.72 -10.52
C GLU A 87 -18.23 7.19 -10.99
N GLY A 88 -17.46 7.44 -12.05
CA GLY A 88 -17.28 8.78 -12.60
C GLY A 88 -16.08 9.54 -12.06
N PHE A 89 -15.23 8.91 -11.24
CA PHE A 89 -13.93 9.46 -10.89
C PHE A 89 -13.12 9.75 -12.16
N ALA A 90 -12.80 11.03 -12.36
CA ALA A 90 -12.08 11.51 -13.54
C ALA A 90 -10.89 12.34 -13.10
N VAL A 91 -9.69 11.90 -13.47
CA VAL A 91 -8.45 12.63 -13.24
C VAL A 91 -7.97 13.22 -14.55
N GLU A 92 -7.55 14.48 -14.47
CA GLU A 92 -6.90 15.13 -15.59
C GLU A 92 -5.53 14.49 -15.88
N PRO A 93 -5.10 14.42 -17.15
CA PRO A 93 -3.79 13.89 -17.50
C PRO A 93 -2.68 14.54 -16.68
N ILE A 94 -1.86 13.73 -16.04
CA ILE A 94 -0.74 14.21 -15.21
C ILE A 94 0.41 14.57 -16.17
N PRO A 95 0.78 15.85 -16.28
CA PRO A 95 1.57 16.33 -17.41
C PRO A 95 3.08 16.03 -17.31
N ASP A 96 3.55 15.37 -16.26
CA ASP A 96 4.96 14.99 -16.10
C ASP A 96 5.07 13.78 -15.16
N LEU A 97 5.53 12.64 -15.70
CA LEU A 97 5.66 11.37 -14.98
C LEU A 97 7.15 11.04 -14.81
N THR A 98 7.80 11.73 -13.88
CA THR A 98 9.20 11.45 -13.48
C THR A 98 9.26 10.40 -12.38
N THR A 99 10.40 9.74 -12.19
CA THR A 99 10.59 8.65 -11.21
C THR A 99 10.24 9.01 -9.76
N ASP A 100 10.19 10.30 -9.42
CA ASP A 100 9.83 10.79 -8.08
C ASP A 100 8.35 11.20 -7.97
N THR A 101 7.54 10.93 -9.00
CA THR A 101 6.13 11.32 -9.03
C THR A 101 5.31 10.38 -8.16
N ILE A 102 4.65 10.96 -7.16
CA ILE A 102 3.67 10.29 -6.32
C ILE A 102 2.33 10.98 -6.51
N VAL A 103 1.27 10.20 -6.73
CA VAL A 103 -0.08 10.71 -6.93
C VAL A 103 -0.99 10.09 -5.89
N VAL A 104 -1.65 10.92 -5.10
CA VAL A 104 -2.46 10.50 -3.96
C VAL A 104 -3.89 11.00 -4.11
N TYR A 105 -4.86 10.12 -3.89
CA TYR A 105 -6.28 10.42 -3.83
C TYR A 105 -6.90 9.82 -2.58
N ALA A 106 -7.90 10.50 -2.04
CA ALA A 106 -8.78 9.94 -1.02
C ALA A 106 -10.17 9.77 -1.64
N VAL A 107 -10.75 8.59 -1.50
CA VAL A 107 -12.10 8.27 -1.98
C VAL A 107 -12.88 7.56 -0.88
N THR A 108 -14.18 7.85 -0.80
CA THR A 108 -15.07 7.13 0.11
C THR A 108 -15.90 6.14 -0.71
N GLY A 109 -15.79 4.86 -0.39
CA GLY A 109 -16.45 3.79 -1.13
C GLY A 109 -16.65 2.57 -0.25
N SER A 110 -17.75 1.84 -0.46
CA SER A 110 -18.01 0.59 0.26
C SER A 110 -18.04 0.69 1.80
N GLY A 111 -18.25 1.90 2.37
CA GLY A 111 -18.23 2.16 3.82
C GLY A 111 -16.84 2.42 4.42
N TYR A 112 -15.84 2.70 3.57
CA TYR A 112 -14.46 2.97 3.96
C TYR A 112 -13.96 4.26 3.32
N GLU A 113 -13.12 5.00 4.04
CA GLU A 113 -12.22 5.98 3.46
C GLU A 113 -10.97 5.25 2.96
N ILE A 114 -10.64 5.42 1.69
CA ILE A 114 -9.51 4.76 1.05
C ILE A 114 -8.58 5.83 0.49
N ILE A 115 -7.36 5.86 1.02
CA ILE A 115 -6.27 6.66 0.47
C ILE A 115 -5.49 5.79 -0.51
N VAL A 116 -5.51 6.18 -1.77
CA VAL A 116 -4.85 5.50 -2.89
C VAL A 116 -3.65 6.34 -3.31
N SER A 117 -2.45 5.80 -3.17
CA SER A 117 -1.23 6.41 -3.71
C SER A 117 -0.60 5.56 -4.80
N ALA A 118 -0.09 6.19 -5.86
CA ALA A 118 0.70 5.55 -6.90
C ALA A 118 2.08 6.20 -7.01
N THR A 119 3.12 5.38 -7.15
CA THR A 119 4.52 5.81 -7.27
C THR A 119 5.17 5.11 -8.46
N LEU A 120 5.98 5.83 -9.23
CA LEU A 120 6.77 5.23 -10.31
C LEU A 120 7.93 4.39 -9.78
N GLY A 121 8.34 3.40 -10.56
CA GLY A 121 9.58 2.68 -10.30
C GLY A 121 10.79 3.62 -10.40
N GLU A 122 11.86 3.29 -9.67
CA GLU A 122 13.11 4.07 -9.67
C GLU A 122 13.71 4.27 -11.08
N LYS A 123 13.41 3.33 -11.99
CA LYS A 123 13.75 3.41 -13.41
C LYS A 123 12.51 3.12 -14.24
N THR A 124 12.53 3.57 -15.49
CA THR A 124 11.44 3.32 -16.46
C THR A 124 11.17 1.83 -16.73
N THR A 125 12.12 0.95 -16.40
CA THR A 125 11.99 -0.51 -16.55
C THR A 125 11.51 -1.19 -15.28
N ASP A 126 11.55 -0.49 -14.15
CA ASP A 126 11.22 -1.04 -12.85
C ASP A 126 9.70 -0.88 -12.65
N PRO A 127 9.02 -1.85 -12.01
CA PRO A 127 7.60 -1.72 -11.73
C PRO A 127 7.36 -0.54 -10.78
N GLY A 128 6.22 0.13 -10.97
CA GLY A 128 5.70 1.09 -10.02
C GLY A 128 4.92 0.39 -8.91
N GLU A 129 4.38 1.19 -7.99
CA GLU A 129 3.62 0.70 -6.84
C GLU A 129 2.29 1.44 -6.72
N ILE A 130 1.24 0.71 -6.35
CA ILE A 130 0.00 1.28 -5.83
C ILE A 130 -0.13 0.84 -4.37
N THR A 131 -0.26 1.80 -3.47
CA THR A 131 -0.52 1.56 -2.04
C THR A 131 -1.91 2.05 -1.70
N LEU A 132 -2.64 1.22 -0.95
CA LEU A 132 -3.93 1.54 -0.38
C LEU A 132 -3.80 1.61 1.13
N LEU A 133 -4.26 2.70 1.72
CA LEU A 133 -4.60 2.78 3.14
C LEU A 133 -6.13 2.79 3.24
N VAL A 134 -6.68 1.76 3.84
CA VAL A 134 -8.11 1.56 4.01
C VAL A 134 -8.45 1.80 5.47
N ASN A 135 -9.32 2.78 5.72
CA ASN A 135 -9.83 3.12 7.04
C ASN A 135 -11.35 2.90 7.05
N PRO A 136 -11.94 2.41 8.16
CA PRO A 136 -13.39 2.45 8.30
C PRO A 136 -13.85 3.91 8.24
N ASP A 137 -15.03 4.19 7.68
CA ASP A 137 -15.62 5.53 7.74
C ASP A 137 -15.59 6.06 9.19
N TYR A 138 -15.00 7.25 9.35
CA TYR A 138 -14.83 7.95 10.63
C TYR A 138 -16.15 8.49 11.19
#